data_AF-A0A1F6H6I7-F1
#
_entry.id   AF-A0A1F6H6I7-F1
#
_cell.length_a   1.000
_cell.length_b   1.000
_cell.length_c   1.000
_cell.angle_alpha   90.00
_cell.angle_beta   90.00
_cell.angle_gamma   90.00
#
_symmetry.space_group_name_H-M   'P 1'
#
loop_
_entity.id
_entity.type
_entity.pdbx_description
1 polymer ?
#
loop_
_entity_poly.entity_id
_entity_poly.type
_entity_poly.pdbx_seq_one_letter_code
_entity_poly.pdbx_strand_id
1 'polypeptide(L)'
;MKNHKIILYILIFTALSLGLTRLIISNNMSTSGTVLGKVSEELSKYQTENLLLSEKVLNLSSFLNISKKADKLGFQPKKTAYSITSVLPIAVKP
;
A
#
# COMPACT_ATOMS: atom_id res chain seq x y z
N MET A 1 29.19 -40.35 -47.28
CA MET A 1 28.62 -40.84 -45.99
C MET A 1 29.13 -40.11 -44.73
N LYS A 2 30.38 -39.62 -44.67
CA LYS A 2 30.95 -38.93 -43.48
C LYS A 2 30.23 -37.62 -43.11
N ASN A 3 29.82 -36.84 -44.11
CA ASN A 3 29.15 -35.54 -43.92
C ASN A 3 27.73 -35.66 -43.35
N HIS A 4 27.02 -36.76 -43.65
CA HIS A 4 25.69 -37.01 -43.10
C HIS A 4 25.74 -37.34 -41.61
N LYS A 5 26.79 -38.05 -41.16
CA LYS A 5 27.03 -38.31 -39.74
C LYS A 5 27.27 -37.02 -38.96
N ILE A 6 28.01 -36.07 -39.53
CA ILE A 6 28.31 -34.77 -38.90
C ILE A 6 27.02 -33.95 -38.70
N ILE A 7 26.15 -33.89 -39.72
CA ILE A 7 24.86 -33.20 -39.62
C ILE A 7 24.00 -33.83 -38.52
N LEU A 8 23.97 -35.16 -38.44
CA LEU A 8 23.19 -35.89 -37.45
C LEU A 8 23.71 -35.64 -36.02
N TYR A 9 25.04 -35.58 -35.82
CA TYR A 9 25.64 -35.21 -34.54
C TYR A 9 25.30 -33.77 -34.13
N ILE A 10 25.36 -32.81 -35.06
CA ILE A 10 24.98 -31.43 -34.81
C ILE A 10 23.52 -31.32 -34.39
N LEU A 11 22.63 -32.06 -35.06
CA LEU A 11 21.20 -32.02 -34.78
C LEU A 11 20.91 -32.56 -33.37
N ILE A 12 21.53 -33.68 -33.00
CA ILE A 12 21.44 -34.25 -31.65
C ILE A 12 22.01 -33.28 -30.61
N PHE A 13 23.19 -32.71 -30.86
CA PHE A 13 23.84 -31.78 -29.94
C PHE A 13 22.98 -30.53 -29.72
N THR A 14 22.39 -29.99 -30.79
CA THR A 14 21.50 -28.83 -30.73
C THR A 14 20.24 -29.14 -29.94
N ALA A 15 19.62 -30.31 -30.18
CA ALA A 15 18.45 -30.74 -29.43
C ALA A 15 18.75 -30.92 -27.93
N LEU A 16 19.91 -31.49 -27.59
CA LEU A 16 20.34 -31.69 -26.20
C LEU A 16 20.60 -30.35 -25.50
N SER A 17 21.33 -29.45 -26.16
CA SER A 17 21.64 -28.10 -25.66
C SER A 17 20.37 -27.29 -25.41
N LEU A 18 19.41 -27.33 -26.34
CA LEU A 18 18.15 -26.63 -26.21
C LEU A 18 17.31 -27.20 -25.06
N GLY A 19 17.30 -28.53 -24.87
CA GLY A 19 16.64 -29.19 -23.74
C GLY A 19 17.21 -28.77 -22.39
N LEU A 20 18.54 -28.77 -22.25
CA LEU A 20 19.23 -28.35 -21.03
C LEU A 20 18.98 -26.87 -20.72
N THR A 21 19.04 -26.02 -21.74
CA THR A 21 18.77 -24.57 -21.58
C THR A 21 17.34 -24.34 -21.10
N ARG A 22 16.37 -25.05 -21.67
CA ARG A 22 14.96 -24.94 -21.27
C ARG A 22 14.74 -25.38 -19.82
N LEU A 23 15.42 -26.44 -19.38
CA LEU A 23 15.34 -26.91 -17.98
C LEU A 23 15.90 -25.87 -17.01
N ILE A 24 17.06 -25.27 -17.33
CA ILE A 24 17.67 -24.22 -16.49
C ILE A 24 16.76 -22.99 -16.41
N ILE A 25 16.21 -22.54 -17.55
CA ILE A 25 15.29 -21.40 -17.58
C ILE A 25 14.01 -21.71 -16.80
N SER A 26 13.42 -22.89 -16.99
CA SER A 26 12.19 -23.29 -16.30
C SER A 26 12.39 -23.32 -14.78
N ASN A 27 13.52 -23.85 -14.31
CA ASN A 27 13.81 -23.93 -12.88
C ASN A 27 14.01 -22.52 -12.28
N ASN A 28 14.75 -21.65 -12.99
CA ASN A 28 14.93 -20.26 -12.60
C ASN A 28 13.62 -19.45 -12.66
N MET A 29 12.74 -19.70 -13.62
CA MET A 29 11.43 -19.05 -13.70
C MET A 29 10.52 -19.47 -12.56
N SER A 30 10.51 -20.75 -12.16
CA SER A 30 9.75 -21.19 -10.98
C SER A 30 10.26 -20.51 -9.71
N THR A 31 11.57 -20.46 -9.49
CA THR A 31 12.14 -19.78 -8.32
C THR A 31 11.89 -18.26 -8.38
N SER A 32 12.17 -17.60 -9.50
CA SER A 32 12.00 -16.16 -9.68
C SER A 32 10.53 -15.74 -9.60
N GLY A 33 9.60 -16.55 -10.10
CA GLY A 33 8.17 -16.30 -10.02
C GLY A 33 7.66 -16.28 -8.58
N THR A 34 8.13 -17.20 -7.73
CA THR A 34 7.76 -17.20 -6.30
C THR A 34 8.35 -16.01 -5.55
N VAL A 35 9.59 -15.61 -5.86
CA VAL A 35 10.23 -14.43 -5.26
C VAL A 35 9.51 -13.16 -5.71
N LEU A 36 9.21 -13.04 -7.01
CA LEU A 36 8.48 -11.91 -7.56
C LEU A 36 7.08 -11.79 -6.98
N GLY A 37 6.39 -12.93 -6.78
CA GLY A 37 5.10 -12.97 -6.10
C GLY A 37 5.17 -12.41 -4.69
N LYS A 38 6.14 -12.85 -3.89
CA LYS A 38 6.35 -12.34 -2.52
C LYS A 38 6.67 -10.85 -2.48
N VAL A 39 7.56 -10.38 -3.37
CA VAL A 39 7.92 -8.96 -3.45
C VAL A 39 6.71 -8.12 -3.88
N SER A 40 5.91 -8.61 -4.83
CA SER A 40 4.69 -7.91 -5.28
C SER A 40 3.63 -7.85 -4.18
N GLU A 41 3.47 -8.91 -3.40
CA GLU A 41 2.55 -8.95 -2.26
C GLU A 41 2.97 -7.95 -1.18
N GLU A 42 4.25 -7.94 -0.83
CA GLU A 42 4.80 -7.01 0.16
C GLU A 42 4.68 -5.54 -0.30
N LEU A 43 4.93 -5.27 -1.59
CA LEU A 43 4.76 -3.95 -2.18
C LEU A 43 3.29 -3.49 -2.14
N SER A 44 2.35 -4.38 -2.45
CA SER A 44 0.92 -4.07 -2.38
C SER A 44 0.46 -3.78 -0.94
N LYS A 45 1.00 -4.51 0.05
CA LYS A 45 0.75 -4.25 1.47
C LYS A 45 1.21 -2.85 1.87
N TYR A 46 2.46 -2.47 1.57
CA TYR A 46 2.97 -1.15 1.93
C TYR A 46 2.26 0.00 1.21
N GLN A 47 1.85 -0.19 -0.05
CA GLN A 47 1.04 0.80 -0.75
C GLN A 47 -0.31 1.03 -0.06
N THR A 48 -0.95 -0.05 0.37
CA THR A 48 -2.23 0.01 1.10
C THR A 48 -2.05 0.72 2.45
N GLU A 49 -1.01 0.37 3.20
CA GLU A 49 -0.70 1.03 4.49
C GLU A 49 -0.43 2.52 4.31
N ASN A 50 0.30 2.92 3.27
CA ASN A 50 0.55 4.32 2.95
C ASN A 50 -0.72 5.09 2.60
N LEU A 51 -1.64 4.49 1.84
CA LEU A 51 -2.93 5.11 1.52
C LEU A 51 -3.75 5.34 2.79
N LEU A 52 -3.89 4.32 3.64
CA LEU A 52 -4.61 4.43 4.91
C LEU A 52 -3.98 5.47 5.85
N LEU A 53 -2.65 5.55 5.88
CA LEU A 53 -1.94 6.53 6.69
C LEU A 53 -2.19 7.95 6.16
N SER A 54 -2.14 8.14 4.84
CA SER A 54 -2.42 9.42 4.19
C SER A 54 -3.84 9.91 4.49
N GLU A 55 -4.83 9.02 4.41
CA GLU A 55 -6.22 9.33 4.77
C GLU A 55 -6.37 9.75 6.24
N LYS A 56 -5.71 9.03 7.17
CA LYS A 56 -5.71 9.40 8.59
C LYS A 56 -5.11 10.78 8.81
N VAL A 57 -3.99 11.08 8.16
CA VAL A 57 -3.33 12.38 8.25
C VAL A 57 -4.22 13.49 7.69
N LEU A 58 -4.87 13.27 6.56
CA LEU A 58 -5.81 14.24 5.97
C LEU A 58 -7.01 14.50 6.88
N ASN A 59 -7.58 13.46 7.48
CA ASN A 59 -8.68 13.61 8.44
C ASN A 59 -8.26 14.40 9.69
N LEU A 60 -7.11 14.05 10.30
CA LEU A 60 -6.57 14.79 11.44
C LEU A 60 -6.25 16.25 11.09
N SER A 61 -5.70 16.48 9.90
CA SER A 61 -5.40 17.83 9.40
C SER A 61 -6.67 18.65 9.19
N SER A 62 -7.75 18.00 8.73
CA SER A 62 -9.06 18.62 8.57
C SER A 62 -9.62 19.09 9.91
N PHE A 63 -9.57 18.23 10.95
CA PHE A 63 -9.97 18.61 12.30
C PHE A 63 -9.10 19.72 12.89
N LEU A 64 -7.78 19.66 12.70
CA LEU A 64 -6.86 20.71 13.12
C LEU A 64 -7.17 22.06 12.44
N ASN A 65 -7.52 22.04 11.16
CA ASN A 65 -7.88 23.26 10.44
C ASN A 65 -9.19 23.86 10.97
N ILE A 66 -10.19 23.01 11.25
CA ILE A 66 -11.44 23.43 11.88
C ILE A 66 -11.17 24.01 13.26
N SER A 67 -10.37 23.34 14.10
CA SER A 67 -9.99 23.83 15.43
C SER A 67 -9.29 25.18 15.35
N LYS A 68 -8.30 25.33 14.46
CA LYS A 68 -7.60 26.60 14.27
C LYS A 68 -8.53 27.73 13.83
N LYS A 69 -9.53 27.42 12.98
CA LYS A 69 -10.52 28.41 12.55
C LYS A 69 -11.49 28.76 13.69
N ALA A 70 -11.90 27.77 14.49
CA ALA A 70 -12.73 27.97 15.67
C ALA A 70 -12.02 28.86 16.70
N ASP A 71 -10.74 28.60 16.98
CA ASP A 71 -9.90 29.42 17.86
C ASP A 71 -9.80 30.87 17.37
N LYS A 72 -9.56 31.07 16.06
CA LYS A 72 -9.53 32.41 15.43
C LYS A 72 -10.86 33.16 15.54
N LEU A 73 -11.98 32.43 15.54
CA LEU A 73 -13.32 33.00 15.69
C LEU A 73 -13.70 33.18 17.17
N GLY A 74 -12.81 32.89 18.11
CA GLY A 74 -13.02 33.05 19.54
C GLY A 74 -13.79 31.91 20.21
N PHE A 75 -14.04 30.80 19.50
CA PHE A 75 -14.62 29.61 20.11
C PHE A 75 -13.57 28.93 20.99
N GLN A 76 -13.78 28.98 22.30
CA GLN A 76 -12.92 28.32 23.28
C GLN A 76 -13.44 26.91 23.59
N PRO A 77 -12.58 25.89 23.68
CA PRO A 77 -12.99 24.57 24.15
C PRO A 77 -13.51 24.67 25.58
N LYS A 78 -14.78 24.29 25.80
CA LYS A 78 -15.40 24.30 27.14
C LYS A 78 -14.68 23.30 28.05
N LYS A 79 -13.96 23.81 29.06
CA LYS A 79 -13.19 23.00 30.03
C LYS A 79 -14.04 22.39 31.16
N THR A 80 -15.34 22.69 31.24
CA THR A 80 -16.18 22.24 32.36
C THR A 80 -17.57 21.85 31.89
N ALA A 81 -18.03 20.68 32.32
CA ALA A 81 -19.42 20.27 32.20
C ALA A 81 -20.30 21.28 32.96
N TYR A 82 -21.00 22.13 32.22
CA TYR A 82 -21.95 23.06 32.81
C TYR A 82 -23.15 22.24 33.30
N SER A 83 -23.23 21.99 34.62
CA SER A 83 -24.49 21.62 35.25
C SER A 83 -25.39 22.85 35.23
N ILE A 84 -26.50 22.78 34.51
CA ILE A 84 -27.50 23.85 34.46
C ILE A 84 -28.29 23.81 35.77
N THR A 85 -27.72 24.35 36.86
CA THR A 85 -28.38 24.40 38.17
C THR A 85 -28.77 25.80 38.62
N SER A 86 -28.66 26.82 37.78
CA SER A 86 -29.27 28.11 38.09
C SER A 86 -29.92 28.72 36.86
N VAL A 87 -31.25 28.57 36.80
CA VAL A 87 -32.14 29.43 36.02
C VAL A 87 -31.96 30.87 36.51
N LEU A 88 -31.22 31.67 35.75
CA LEU A 88 -31.26 33.13 35.89
C LEU A 88 -32.57 33.61 35.26
N PRO A 89 -33.50 34.22 36.03
CA PRO A 89 -34.77 34.69 35.48
C PRO A 89 -34.51 35.92 34.60
N ILE A 90 -34.65 35.74 33.30
CA ILE A 90 -34.48 36.76 32.25
C ILE A 90 -35.72 37.66 32.06
N ALA A 91 -36.51 37.88 33.12
CA ALA A 91 -37.64 38.81 33.06
C ALA A 91 -37.87 39.48 34.42
N VAL A 92 -37.37 40.71 34.56
CA VAL A 92 -37.93 41.64 35.54
C VAL A 92 -39.03 42.40 34.81
N LYS A 93 -40.27 42.15 35.22
CA LYS A 93 -41.46 42.80 34.65
C LYS A 93 -41.43 44.30 35.01
N PRO A 94 -41.74 45.23 34.08
CA PRO A 94 -41.81 46.65 34.38
C PRO A 94 -42.93 46.97 35.38
#